data_AF-G9NH65-F1
#
_entry.id   AF-G9NH65-F1
#
_cell.length_a   1.000
_cell.length_b   1.000
_cell.length_c   1.000
_cell.angle_alpha   90.00
_cell.angle_beta   90.00
_cell.angle_gamma   90.00
#
_symmetry.space_group_name_H-M   'P 1'
#
loop_
_entity.id
_entity.type
_entity.pdbx_description
1 polymer ?
#
loop_
_entity_poly.entity_id
_entity_poly.type
_entity_poly.pdbx_seq_one_letter_code
_entity_poly.pdbx_strand_id
1 'polypeptide(L)'
;MFCTRCLRATVARRQFSFSRQFSSSLRFYSAEPQLSTPTTDAGEAAKPAAAAGTARSSCPEGTVLNGLNYIKGGQDPVAKKDEDYPEWLWSCLDVMKKADAADDNLGDEFSKSKKQRKLAAKRQKALEAKLLAEGNLEALAPKVPLQQQSVNLPGEQNGSVLDNLAALEKREELRKAMRKERRAKIKESNYLKSM
;
A
#
# COMPACT_ATOMS: atom_id res chain seq x y z
N MET A 1 -24.92 -2.25 -58.81
CA MET A 1 -25.18 -0.86 -58.36
C MET A 1 -26.11 -0.92 -57.16
N PHE A 2 -25.59 -0.71 -55.95
CA PHE A 2 -26.38 -0.69 -54.71
C PHE A 2 -26.20 0.66 -54.02
N CYS A 3 -27.33 1.19 -53.55
CA CYS A 3 -27.61 2.61 -53.31
C CYS A 3 -26.98 3.15 -52.02
N THR A 4 -26.24 4.26 -52.11
CA THR A 4 -25.49 4.93 -51.02
C THR A 4 -26.33 5.89 -50.16
N ARG A 5 -27.65 5.64 -50.01
CA ARG A 5 -28.58 6.64 -49.47
C ARG A 5 -29.32 6.28 -48.18
N CYS A 6 -28.93 5.20 -47.49
CA CYS A 6 -29.66 4.72 -46.30
C CYS A 6 -28.88 4.74 -44.96
N LEU A 7 -27.75 5.46 -44.84
CA LEU A 7 -27.03 5.61 -43.56
C LEU A 7 -27.12 7.02 -42.97
N ARG A 8 -28.33 7.59 -42.97
CA ARG A 8 -28.68 8.71 -42.08
C ARG A 8 -29.70 8.23 -41.06
N ALA A 9 -29.22 7.46 -40.08
CA ALA A 9 -29.94 7.22 -38.84
C ALA A 9 -29.39 8.16 -37.76
N THR A 10 -30.30 8.91 -37.17
CA THR A 10 -30.13 10.01 -36.22
C THR A 10 -29.36 9.63 -34.95
N VAL A 11 -28.31 10.40 -34.65
CA VAL A 11 -27.68 10.41 -33.32
C VAL A 11 -28.61 11.13 -32.35
N ALA A 12 -29.37 10.39 -31.56
CA ALA A 12 -30.09 10.95 -30.43
C ALA A 12 -29.06 11.30 -29.33
N ARG A 13 -28.78 12.60 -29.17
CA ARG A 13 -28.04 13.13 -28.02
C ARG A 13 -28.85 12.83 -26.75
N ARG A 14 -28.45 11.81 -25.99
CA ARG A 14 -28.88 11.68 -24.60
C ARG A 14 -28.29 12.84 -23.81
N GLN A 15 -29.15 13.77 -23.41
CA GLN A 15 -28.83 14.78 -22.42
C GLN A 15 -28.65 14.08 -21.08
N PHE A 16 -27.47 14.21 -20.48
CA PHE A 16 -27.23 13.76 -19.11
C PHE A 16 -27.99 14.68 -18.15
N SER A 17 -28.98 14.11 -17.49
CA SER A 17 -29.76 14.76 -16.44
C SER A 17 -28.92 14.90 -15.16
N PHE A 18 -28.77 16.16 -14.74
CA PHE A 18 -28.60 16.67 -13.38
C PHE A 18 -27.58 16.00 -12.44
N SER A 19 -26.52 16.77 -12.19
CA SER A 19 -25.61 16.68 -11.06
C SER A 19 -26.34 16.50 -9.73
N ARG A 20 -26.12 15.35 -9.09
CA ARG A 20 -26.51 15.11 -7.69
C ARG A 20 -25.58 15.94 -6.80
N GLN A 21 -26.06 17.05 -6.29
CA GLN A 21 -25.37 17.84 -5.27
C GLN A 21 -25.36 17.04 -3.96
N PHE A 22 -24.19 16.60 -3.52
CA PHE A 22 -24.00 16.14 -2.15
C PHE A 22 -23.82 17.38 -1.25
N SER A 23 -24.85 17.70 -0.47
CA SER A 23 -24.77 18.68 0.60
C SER A 23 -24.36 17.97 1.89
N SER A 24 -23.08 18.06 2.27
CA SER A 24 -22.61 17.65 3.59
C SER A 24 -22.84 18.79 4.58
N SER A 25 -24.02 18.84 5.18
CA SER A 25 -24.23 19.67 6.36
C SER A 25 -23.55 18.99 7.55
N LEU A 26 -22.35 19.48 7.90
CA LEU A 26 -21.73 19.16 9.19
C LEU A 26 -22.55 19.88 10.27
N ARG A 27 -23.40 19.14 10.99
CA ARG A 27 -23.93 19.63 12.26
C ARG A 27 -22.79 19.65 13.27
N PHE A 28 -22.25 20.84 13.50
CA PHE A 28 -21.43 21.09 14.69
C PHE A 28 -22.34 20.98 15.91
N TYR A 29 -22.25 19.86 16.64
CA TYR A 29 -22.71 19.81 18.02
C TYR A 29 -21.74 20.67 18.84
N SER A 30 -22.11 21.93 19.08
CA SER A 30 -21.49 22.77 20.10
C SER A 30 -22.04 22.33 21.45
N ALA A 31 -21.46 21.27 22.03
CA ALA A 31 -21.64 20.96 23.44
C ALA A 31 -20.63 21.79 24.23
N GLU A 32 -21.13 22.67 25.09
CA GLU A 32 -20.34 23.44 26.05
C GLU A 32 -19.58 22.48 27.00
N PRO A 33 -18.29 22.69 27.27
CA PRO A 33 -17.55 21.86 28.21
C PRO A 33 -18.00 22.18 29.64
N GLN A 34 -18.70 21.26 30.29
CA GLN A 34 -18.98 21.33 31.72
C GLN A 34 -17.69 21.03 32.49
N LEU A 35 -17.16 22.07 33.14
CA LEU A 35 -15.99 21.99 34.02
C LEU A 35 -16.42 21.30 35.33
N SER A 36 -16.11 20.02 35.49
CA SER A 36 -16.38 19.28 36.73
C SER A 36 -15.21 19.47 37.70
N THR A 37 -15.46 20.11 38.83
CA THR A 37 -14.55 20.15 39.98
C THR A 37 -14.52 18.78 40.67
N PRO A 38 -13.35 18.22 41.00
CA PRO A 38 -13.26 16.92 41.68
C PRO A 38 -13.49 17.09 43.19
N THR A 39 -14.64 16.61 43.68
CA THR A 39 -14.83 16.24 45.08
C THR A 39 -14.79 14.72 45.16
N THR A 40 -13.91 14.25 46.03
CA THR A 40 -13.43 12.88 46.30
C THR A 40 -14.51 11.83 46.58
N ASP A 41 -14.25 10.59 46.15
CA ASP A 41 -14.35 9.43 47.05
C ASP A 41 -13.32 8.35 46.69
N ALA A 42 -12.69 7.82 47.72
CA ALA A 42 -11.62 6.83 47.65
C ALA A 42 -12.21 5.42 47.60
N GLY A 43 -11.81 4.64 46.60
CA GLY A 43 -12.02 3.19 46.59
C GLY A 43 -13.02 2.69 45.56
N GLU A 44 -12.72 2.85 44.28
CA GLU A 44 -13.19 1.90 43.26
C GLU A 44 -11.96 1.53 42.42
N ALA A 45 -11.53 0.27 42.53
CA ALA A 45 -10.36 -0.24 41.85
C ALA A 45 -10.53 -0.09 40.33
N ALA A 46 -9.78 0.84 39.74
CA ALA A 46 -9.58 0.90 38.31
C ALA A 46 -9.06 -0.46 37.83
N LYS A 47 -9.92 -1.19 37.11
CA LYS A 47 -9.56 -2.38 36.35
C LYS A 47 -8.29 -2.05 35.56
N PRO A 48 -7.18 -2.78 35.74
CA PRO A 48 -5.93 -2.39 35.11
C PRO A 48 -6.13 -2.41 33.60
N ALA A 49 -6.00 -1.25 32.98
CA ALA A 49 -5.76 -1.12 31.57
C ALA A 49 -4.48 -1.91 31.29
N ALA A 50 -4.65 -3.15 30.84
CA ALA A 50 -3.56 -3.97 30.37
C ALA A 50 -2.80 -3.15 29.34
N ALA A 51 -1.50 -2.98 29.60
CA ALA A 51 -0.58 -2.26 28.76
C ALA A 51 -0.79 -2.68 27.30
N ALA A 52 -1.28 -1.76 26.49
CA ALA A 52 -1.46 -1.94 25.05
C ALA A 52 -0.07 -1.95 24.38
N GLY A 53 0.65 -3.06 24.55
CA GLY A 53 1.50 -3.55 23.47
C GLY A 53 0.59 -3.70 22.27
N THR A 54 0.97 -3.11 21.13
CA THR A 54 0.19 -3.13 19.90
C THR A 54 -0.30 -4.54 19.62
N ALA A 55 -1.59 -4.80 19.86
CA ALA A 55 -2.20 -6.09 19.54
C ALA A 55 -1.96 -6.35 18.05
N ARG A 56 -1.43 -7.53 17.73
CA ARG A 56 -0.98 -7.87 16.37
C ARG A 56 -2.16 -7.96 15.41
N SER A 57 -3.30 -8.45 15.89
CA SER A 57 -4.58 -8.46 15.19
C SER A 57 -5.57 -7.45 15.75
N SER A 58 -6.52 -7.02 14.91
CA SER A 58 -7.65 -6.19 15.32
C SER A 58 -8.83 -7.01 15.85
N CYS A 59 -8.88 -8.31 15.56
CA CYS A 59 -9.99 -9.20 15.94
C CYS A 59 -9.53 -10.10 17.09
N PRO A 60 -10.09 -9.96 18.31
CA PRO A 60 -9.72 -10.82 19.42
C PRO A 60 -10.19 -12.26 19.21
N GLU A 61 -9.59 -13.18 19.98
CA GLU A 61 -10.01 -14.59 20.00
C GLU A 61 -11.52 -14.72 20.30
N GLY A 62 -12.18 -15.68 19.66
CA GLY A 62 -13.61 -15.92 19.87
C GLY A 62 -14.54 -15.02 19.03
N THR A 63 -14.00 -14.10 18.23
CA THR A 63 -14.83 -13.26 17.34
C THR A 63 -15.45 -14.10 16.22
N VAL A 64 -16.78 -14.09 16.11
CA VAL A 64 -17.50 -14.76 15.00
C VAL A 64 -17.33 -13.93 13.72
N LEU A 65 -16.79 -14.55 12.67
CA LEU A 65 -16.58 -13.90 11.38
C LEU A 65 -17.83 -14.04 10.51
N ASN A 66 -18.71 -13.05 10.64
CA ASN A 66 -20.03 -13.06 10.00
C ASN A 66 -19.95 -13.13 8.47
N GLY A 67 -20.78 -13.99 7.87
CA GLY A 67 -21.00 -14.02 6.42
C GLY A 67 -19.93 -14.73 5.60
N LEU A 68 -19.09 -15.55 6.25
CA LEU A 68 -18.13 -16.42 5.56
C LEU A 68 -18.72 -17.77 5.20
N ASN A 69 -19.65 -18.30 6.01
CA ASN A 69 -20.28 -19.57 5.70
C ASN A 69 -21.37 -19.41 4.62
N TYR A 70 -21.21 -20.12 3.51
CA TYR A 70 -22.19 -20.20 2.41
C TYR A 70 -22.99 -21.51 2.42
N ILE A 71 -22.71 -22.44 3.35
CA ILE A 71 -23.34 -23.76 3.43
C ILE A 71 -24.57 -23.68 4.35
N LYS A 72 -25.71 -24.18 3.87
CA LYS A 72 -26.94 -24.25 4.66
C LYS A 72 -26.74 -25.15 5.89
N GLY A 73 -27.00 -24.59 7.07
CA GLY A 73 -26.83 -25.30 8.35
C GLY A 73 -25.41 -25.31 8.90
N GLY A 74 -24.45 -24.67 8.23
CA GLY A 74 -23.12 -24.43 8.81
C GLY A 74 -23.14 -23.25 9.78
N GLN A 75 -22.16 -23.21 10.69
CA GLN A 75 -21.88 -22.05 11.53
C GLN A 75 -20.77 -21.21 10.92
N ASP A 76 -20.82 -19.90 11.16
CA ASP A 76 -19.74 -18.99 10.77
C ASP A 76 -18.46 -19.33 11.56
N PRO A 77 -17.29 -19.26 10.92
CA PRO A 77 -16.04 -19.59 11.56
C PRO A 77 -15.70 -18.57 12.66
N VAL A 78 -15.17 -19.08 13.77
CA VAL A 78 -14.76 -18.29 14.92
C VAL A 78 -13.26 -18.03 14.84
N ALA A 79 -12.84 -16.78 15.08
CA ALA A 79 -11.45 -16.39 15.13
C ALA A 79 -10.71 -17.11 16.27
N LYS A 80 -9.56 -17.71 15.95
CA LYS A 80 -8.65 -18.36 16.91
C LYS A 80 -7.68 -17.33 17.51
N LYS A 81 -6.73 -17.80 18.32
CA LYS A 81 -5.63 -16.97 18.82
C LYS A 81 -4.69 -16.59 17.67
N ASP A 82 -4.07 -15.41 17.78
CA ASP A 82 -3.09 -14.91 16.79
C ASP A 82 -1.93 -15.87 16.55
N GLU A 83 -1.52 -16.64 17.57
CA GLU A 83 -0.43 -17.62 17.52
C GLU A 83 -0.79 -18.90 16.75
N ASP A 84 -2.09 -19.24 16.70
CA ASP A 84 -2.58 -20.42 15.96
C ASP A 84 -2.62 -20.15 14.43
N TYR A 85 -2.52 -18.87 14.04
CA TYR A 85 -2.45 -18.49 12.65
C TYR A 85 -1.01 -18.54 12.13
N PRO A 86 -0.81 -18.97 10.88
CA PRO A 86 0.52 -19.05 10.31
C PRO A 86 1.13 -17.66 10.10
N GLU A 87 2.45 -17.56 10.30
CA GLU A 87 3.19 -16.29 10.31
C GLU A 87 3.05 -15.48 9.01
N TRP A 88 2.91 -16.15 7.85
CA TRP A 88 2.77 -15.49 6.55
C TRP A 88 1.51 -14.61 6.45
N LEU A 89 0.47 -14.86 7.26
CA LEU A 89 -0.76 -14.07 7.27
C LEU A 89 -0.47 -12.60 7.58
N TRP A 90 0.46 -12.36 8.50
CA TRP A 90 0.81 -11.02 8.97
C TRP A 90 1.67 -10.25 7.95
N SER A 91 2.37 -10.96 7.06
CA SER A 91 3.14 -10.36 5.97
C SER A 91 2.32 -10.09 4.70
N CYS A 92 1.08 -10.57 4.62
CA CYS A 92 0.23 -10.38 3.42
C CYS A 92 0.02 -8.90 3.07
N LEU A 93 -0.07 -8.01 4.06
CA LEU A 93 -0.29 -6.58 3.84
C LEU A 93 0.97 -5.83 3.37
N ASP A 94 2.14 -6.45 3.42
CA ASP A 94 3.39 -5.81 2.98
C ASP A 94 3.42 -5.60 1.45
N VAL A 95 2.58 -6.31 0.68
CA VAL A 95 2.41 -6.03 -0.75
C VAL A 95 1.75 -4.67 -1.01
N MET A 96 0.86 -4.22 -0.11
CA MET A 96 0.23 -2.90 -0.19
C MET A 96 1.22 -1.82 0.22
N LYS A 97 1.91 -2.03 1.34
CA LYS A 97 2.97 -1.11 1.79
C LYS A 97 4.08 -0.93 0.75
N LYS A 98 4.43 -1.93 -0.04
CA LYS A 98 5.44 -1.76 -1.11
C LYS A 98 4.94 -0.92 -2.29
N ALA A 99 3.63 -0.84 -2.51
CA ALA A 99 3.04 0.07 -3.49
C ALA A 99 3.03 1.51 -2.96
N ASP A 100 2.69 1.69 -1.69
CA ASP A 100 2.54 3.01 -1.07
C ASP A 100 3.86 3.58 -0.55
N ALA A 101 4.75 2.77 0.02
CA ALA A 101 6.06 3.19 0.56
C ALA A 101 7.13 3.48 -0.52
N ALA A 102 6.88 3.07 -1.77
CA ALA A 102 7.64 3.64 -2.89
C ALA A 102 7.31 5.14 -3.12
N ASP A 103 6.19 5.61 -2.55
CA ASP A 103 5.62 6.96 -2.68
C ASP A 103 5.61 7.72 -1.34
N ASP A 104 5.61 7.03 -0.19
CA ASP A 104 5.72 7.63 1.17
C ASP A 104 7.15 8.05 1.53
N ASN A 105 7.91 8.50 0.54
CA ASN A 105 9.08 9.32 0.81
C ASN A 105 8.57 10.71 1.22
N LEU A 106 8.29 10.89 2.51
CA LEU A 106 7.92 12.12 3.22
C LEU A 106 8.14 13.41 2.40
N GLY A 107 7.17 13.73 1.56
CA GLY A 107 7.24 14.82 0.58
C GLY A 107 7.64 14.32 -0.81
N ASP A 108 6.66 13.86 -1.58
CA ASP A 108 6.81 13.63 -3.01
C ASP A 108 7.14 14.96 -3.72
N GLU A 109 8.20 14.97 -4.54
CA GLU A 109 8.58 16.09 -5.39
C GLU A 109 7.54 16.40 -6.48
N PHE A 110 6.64 15.44 -6.74
CA PHE A 110 5.51 15.55 -7.65
C PHE A 110 4.18 15.87 -6.94
N SER A 111 4.21 16.17 -5.63
CA SER A 111 3.01 16.59 -4.91
C SER A 111 2.39 17.86 -5.52
N LYS A 112 1.05 17.89 -5.53
CA LYS A 112 0.25 19.04 -5.98
C LYS A 112 0.59 20.33 -5.22
N SER A 113 1.07 20.25 -3.96
CA SER A 113 1.38 21.42 -3.14
C SER A 113 2.81 21.94 -3.35
N LYS A 114 2.96 23.22 -3.72
CA LYS A 114 4.27 23.89 -3.91
C LYS A 114 5.15 23.86 -2.65
N LYS A 115 4.56 23.96 -1.46
CA LYS A 115 5.31 23.93 -0.18
C LYS A 115 5.92 22.55 0.07
N GLN A 116 5.17 21.48 -0.23
CA GLN A 116 5.63 20.10 -0.06
C GLN A 116 6.78 19.80 -1.01
N ARG A 117 6.68 20.19 -2.29
CA ARG A 117 7.76 20.05 -3.27
C ARG A 117 9.05 20.76 -2.87
N LYS A 118 8.96 22.01 -2.38
CA LYS A 118 10.14 22.76 -1.91
C LYS A 118 10.81 22.10 -0.72
N LEU A 119 10.03 21.54 0.20
CA LEU A 119 10.53 20.92 1.41
C LEU A 119 11.14 19.53 1.10
N ALA A 120 10.56 18.78 0.17
CA ALA A 120 11.12 17.56 -0.40
C ALA A 120 12.49 17.82 -1.06
N ALA A 121 12.55 18.78 -1.99
CA ALA A 121 13.79 19.14 -2.67
C ALA A 121 14.88 19.65 -1.70
N LYS A 122 14.49 20.39 -0.65
CA LYS A 122 15.43 20.80 0.41
C LYS A 122 15.96 19.59 1.20
N ARG A 123 15.12 18.59 1.49
CA ARG A 123 15.53 17.37 2.19
C ARG A 123 16.48 16.53 1.35
N GLN A 124 16.17 16.32 0.07
CA GLN A 124 17.04 15.58 -0.84
C GLN A 124 18.42 16.23 -0.94
N LYS A 125 18.48 17.55 -1.20
CA LYS A 125 19.76 18.28 -1.23
C LYS A 125 20.54 18.20 0.07
N ALA A 126 19.84 18.20 1.21
CA ALA A 126 20.49 18.05 2.51
C ALA A 126 21.04 16.63 2.73
N LEU A 127 20.34 15.59 2.26
CA LEU A 127 20.84 14.21 2.31
C LEU A 127 22.03 14.02 1.38
N GLU A 128 21.96 14.52 0.14
CA GLU A 128 23.07 14.50 -0.81
C GLU A 128 24.31 15.23 -0.26
N ALA A 129 24.12 16.43 0.30
CA ALA A 129 25.22 17.19 0.91
C ALA A 129 25.86 16.44 2.10
N LYS A 130 25.05 15.72 2.90
CA LYS A 130 25.57 14.87 3.99
C LYS A 130 26.37 13.69 3.45
N LEU A 131 25.84 12.95 2.47
CA LEU A 131 26.54 11.82 1.85
C LEU A 131 27.86 12.25 1.20
N LEU A 132 27.87 13.42 0.55
CA LEU A 132 29.08 14.03 -0.01
C LEU A 132 30.09 14.44 1.08
N ALA A 133 29.61 15.03 2.19
CA ALA A 133 30.46 15.41 3.31
C ALA A 133 31.06 14.21 4.04
N GLU A 134 30.31 13.10 4.13
CA GLU A 134 30.77 11.80 4.65
C GLU A 134 31.77 11.11 3.71
N GLY A 135 32.01 11.64 2.51
CA GLY A 135 32.93 11.08 1.52
C GLY A 135 32.44 9.78 0.88
N ASN A 136 31.17 9.40 1.08
CA ASN A 136 30.58 8.17 0.55
C ASN A 136 30.08 8.38 -0.89
N LEU A 137 31.02 8.49 -1.83
CA LEU A 137 30.73 8.68 -3.26
C LEU A 137 29.98 7.48 -3.86
N GLU A 138 30.21 6.27 -3.35
CA GLU A 138 29.56 5.04 -3.79
C GLU A 138 28.04 5.05 -3.50
N ALA A 139 27.64 5.62 -2.35
CA ALA A 139 26.23 5.75 -2.01
C ALA A 139 25.46 6.74 -2.90
N LEU A 140 26.17 7.66 -3.57
CA LEU A 140 25.57 8.62 -4.51
C LEU A 140 25.47 8.06 -5.94
N ALA A 141 26.15 6.94 -6.23
CA ALA A 141 26.09 6.32 -7.55
C ALA A 141 24.64 5.86 -7.89
N PRO A 142 24.19 6.00 -9.15
CA PRO A 142 22.86 5.54 -9.55
C PRO A 142 22.68 4.05 -9.25
N LYS A 143 21.66 3.70 -8.46
CA LYS A 143 21.34 2.30 -8.15
C LYS A 143 20.85 1.60 -9.41
N VAL A 144 21.73 0.83 -10.04
CA VAL A 144 21.40 0.01 -11.21
C VAL A 144 20.32 -1.03 -10.81
N PRO A 145 19.15 -1.06 -11.47
CA PRO A 145 18.11 -2.05 -11.20
C PRO A 145 18.62 -3.48 -11.42
N LEU A 146 18.13 -4.43 -10.62
CA LEU A 146 18.58 -5.83 -10.64
C LEU A 146 18.58 -6.45 -12.05
N GLN A 147 17.58 -6.13 -12.86
CA GLN A 147 17.45 -6.67 -14.22
C GLN A 147 18.42 -6.09 -15.26
N GLN A 148 19.13 -5.00 -14.94
CA GLN A 148 20.13 -4.38 -15.80
C GLN A 148 21.57 -4.71 -15.34
N GLN A 149 21.72 -5.41 -14.22
CA GLN A 149 23.01 -5.82 -13.70
C GLN A 149 23.54 -7.04 -14.48
N SER A 150 24.85 -7.09 -14.69
CA SER A 150 25.57 -8.23 -15.28
C SER A 150 26.33 -9.07 -14.24
N VAL A 151 26.13 -8.79 -12.96
CA VAL A 151 26.75 -9.53 -11.85
C VAL A 151 26.16 -10.94 -11.79
N ASN A 152 27.00 -11.93 -11.54
CA ASN A 152 26.57 -13.33 -11.42
C ASN A 152 25.58 -13.49 -10.25
N LEU A 153 24.50 -14.23 -10.49
CA LEU A 153 23.62 -14.68 -9.42
C LEU A 153 24.35 -15.71 -8.54
N PRO A 154 24.06 -15.74 -7.23
CA PRO A 154 24.63 -16.75 -6.35
C PRO A 154 24.20 -18.16 -6.77
N GLY A 155 25.10 -19.12 -6.61
CA GLY A 155 24.89 -20.53 -6.93
C GLY A 155 26.19 -21.25 -7.23
N GLU A 156 26.76 -21.91 -6.23
CA GLU A 156 27.99 -22.69 -6.37
C GLU A 156 27.70 -24.15 -6.74
N GLN A 157 28.60 -24.77 -7.52
CA GLN A 157 28.49 -26.20 -7.83
C GLN A 157 28.85 -27.00 -6.56
N ASN A 158 27.94 -27.87 -6.11
CA ASN A 158 28.00 -28.59 -4.83
C ASN A 158 27.83 -27.69 -3.58
N GLY A 159 27.16 -26.55 -3.72
CA GLY A 159 26.82 -25.69 -2.58
C GLY A 159 25.90 -26.35 -1.55
N SER A 160 25.91 -25.81 -0.32
CA SER A 160 25.01 -26.23 0.76
C SER A 160 23.53 -26.06 0.37
N VAL A 161 22.62 -26.81 1.01
CA VAL A 161 21.17 -26.66 0.78
C VAL A 161 20.71 -25.21 1.01
N LEU A 162 21.26 -24.53 2.03
CA LEU A 162 20.94 -23.13 2.31
C LEU A 162 21.36 -22.18 1.17
N ASP A 163 22.54 -22.42 0.58
CA ASP A 163 23.02 -21.63 -0.56
C ASP A 163 22.11 -21.83 -1.79
N ASN A 164 21.68 -23.07 -2.03
CA ASN A 164 20.73 -23.37 -3.10
C ASN A 164 19.38 -22.65 -2.90
N LEU A 165 18.86 -22.59 -1.67
CA LEU A 165 17.64 -21.85 -1.35
C LEU A 165 17.82 -20.34 -1.59
N ALA A 166 18.91 -19.75 -1.11
CA ALA A 166 19.23 -18.34 -1.35
C ALA A 166 19.38 -18.03 -2.85
N ALA A 167 20.01 -18.93 -3.61
CA ALA A 167 20.14 -18.82 -5.05
C ALA A 167 18.78 -18.85 -5.76
N LEU A 168 17.83 -19.69 -5.30
CA LEU A 168 16.46 -19.70 -5.82
C LEU A 168 15.74 -18.38 -5.55
N GLU A 169 15.84 -17.85 -4.34
CA GLU A 169 15.22 -16.56 -3.98
C GLU A 169 15.72 -15.43 -4.86
N LYS A 170 17.03 -15.35 -5.13
CA LYS A 170 17.62 -14.32 -6.01
C LYS A 170 17.19 -14.47 -7.47
N ARG A 171 17.06 -15.69 -7.97
CA ARG A 171 16.50 -15.96 -9.30
C ARG A 171 15.03 -15.54 -9.38
N GLU A 172 14.25 -15.77 -8.33
CA GLU A 172 12.86 -15.30 -8.27
C GLU A 172 12.76 -13.77 -8.23
N GLU A 173 13.64 -13.12 -7.47
CA GLU A 173 13.73 -11.66 -7.38
C GLU A 173 13.96 -11.05 -8.77
N LEU A 174 14.92 -11.60 -9.54
CA LEU A 174 15.17 -11.20 -10.93
C LEU A 174 13.94 -11.44 -11.82
N ARG A 175 13.29 -12.60 -11.70
CA ARG A 175 12.07 -12.91 -12.49
C ARG A 175 10.94 -11.93 -12.21
N LYS A 176 10.74 -11.55 -10.93
CA LYS A 176 9.76 -10.55 -10.49
C LYS A 176 10.10 -9.16 -11.05
N ALA A 177 11.38 -8.76 -11.01
CA ALA A 177 11.85 -7.50 -11.59
C ALA A 177 11.62 -7.42 -13.11
N MET A 178 12.01 -8.46 -13.86
CA MET A 178 11.76 -8.59 -15.31
C MET A 178 10.27 -8.56 -15.65
N ARG A 179 9.41 -9.13 -14.80
CA ARG A 179 7.95 -9.08 -14.99
C ARG A 179 7.41 -7.67 -14.79
N LYS A 180 7.93 -6.91 -13.82
CA LYS A 180 7.55 -5.50 -13.58
C LYS A 180 7.87 -4.64 -14.81
N GLU A 181 9.08 -4.75 -15.35
CA GLU A 181 9.48 -4.01 -16.56
C GLU A 181 8.64 -4.39 -17.78
N ARG A 182 8.41 -5.70 -18.01
CA ARG A 182 7.53 -6.14 -19.12
C ARG A 182 6.12 -5.59 -18.99
N ARG A 183 5.55 -5.56 -17.78
CA ARG A 183 4.22 -4.96 -17.54
C ARG A 183 4.21 -3.47 -17.86
N ALA A 184 5.26 -2.73 -17.48
CA ALA A 184 5.39 -1.31 -17.82
C ALA A 184 5.47 -1.10 -19.33
N LYS A 185 6.34 -1.85 -20.03
CA LYS A 185 6.47 -1.80 -21.49
C LYS A 185 5.17 -2.09 -22.23
N ILE A 186 4.42 -3.11 -21.78
CA ILE A 186 3.10 -3.44 -22.37
C ILE A 186 2.11 -2.28 -22.16
N LYS A 187 2.10 -1.67 -20.97
CA LYS A 187 1.21 -0.53 -20.69
C LYS A 187 1.56 0.67 -21.57
N GLU A 188 2.84 1.00 -21.67
CA GLU A 188 3.34 2.07 -22.53
C GLU A 188 3.02 1.82 -24.00
N SER A 189 3.31 0.62 -24.51
CA SER A 189 3.01 0.27 -25.91
C SER A 189 1.51 0.32 -26.20
N ASN A 190 0.67 -0.16 -25.28
CA ASN A 190 -0.77 -0.10 -25.44
C ASN A 190 -1.28 1.34 -25.42
N TYR A 191 -0.77 2.17 -24.51
CA TYR A 191 -1.10 3.58 -24.41
C TYR A 191 -0.76 4.32 -25.70
N LEU A 192 0.49 4.21 -26.17
CA LEU A 192 0.97 4.84 -27.40
C LEU A 192 0.27 4.32 -28.65
N LYS A 193 -0.17 3.05 -28.67
CA LYS A 193 -0.93 2.49 -29.79
C LYS A 193 -2.38 2.98 -29.84
N SER A 194 -2.95 3.36 -28.69
CA SER A 194 -4.32 3.88 -28.59
C SER A 194 -4.42 5.41 -28.69
N MET A 195 -3.28 6.10 -28.71
CA MET A 195 -3.14 7.55 -28.85
C MET A 195 -3.20 7.96 -30.31
#